data_AF-A0A8X6X4E1-F1
#
_entry.id   AF-A0A8X6X4E1-F1
#
_cell.length_a   1.000
_cell.length_b   1.000
_cell.length_c   1.000
_cell.angle_alpha   90.00
_cell.angle_beta   90.00
_cell.angle_gamma   90.00
#
_symmetry.space_group_name_H-M   'P 1'
#
loop_
_entity.id
_entity.type
_entity.pdbx_description
1 polymer ?
#
loop_
_entity_poly.entity_id
_entity_poly.type
_entity_poly.pdbx_seq_one_letter_code
_entity_poly.pdbx_strand_id
1 'polypeptide(L)' 'LAAILAPFPKAPAYGAPAYGYEEKYAPQPFDFGYETNDNYGTTTFRKENGDGHGRVQGSYGYK' A
#
# COMPACT_ATOMS: atom_id res chain seq x y z
N LEU A 1 -57.64 -38.24 -7.72
CA LEU A 1 -57.18 -36.93 -8.23
C LEU A 1 -55.65 -36.96 -8.18
N ALA A 2 -54.96 -36.94 -9.32
CA ALA A 2 -53.49 -37.04 -9.37
C ALA A 2 -52.87 -35.64 -9.43
N ALA A 3 -51.98 -35.31 -8.50
CA ALA A 3 -51.24 -34.05 -8.52
C ALA A 3 -49.97 -34.22 -9.37
N ILE A 4 -49.84 -33.39 -10.41
CA ILE A 4 -48.65 -33.35 -11.27
C ILE A 4 -47.63 -32.45 -10.58
N LEU A 5 -46.46 -33.00 -10.22
CA LEU A 5 -45.35 -32.25 -9.66
C LEU A 5 -44.60 -31.56 -10.82
N ALA A 6 -44.74 -30.24 -10.94
CA ALA A 6 -43.93 -29.45 -11.87
C ALA A 6 -42.50 -29.28 -11.32
N PRO A 7 -41.45 -29.34 -12.17
CA PRO A 7 -40.08 -29.16 -11.72
C PRO A 7 -39.82 -27.68 -11.36
N PHE A 8 -39.14 -27.45 -10.24
CA PHE A 8 -38.71 -26.12 -9.83
C PHE A 8 -37.65 -25.56 -10.80
N PRO A 9 -37.68 -24.25 -11.12
CA PRO A 9 -36.64 -23.63 -11.95
C PRO A 9 -35.29 -23.68 -11.24
N LYS A 10 -34.21 -23.95 -11.99
CA LYS A 10 -32.84 -23.84 -11.47
C LYS A 10 -32.56 -22.39 -11.07
N ALA A 11 -32.02 -22.21 -9.86
CA ALA A 11 -31.59 -20.91 -9.38
C ALA A 11 -30.52 -20.31 -10.31
N PRO A 12 -30.49 -18.98 -10.50
CA PRO A 12 -29.45 -18.33 -11.28
C PRO A 12 -28.09 -18.59 -10.63
N ALA A 13 -27.13 -19.02 -11.45
CA ALA A 13 -25.75 -19.15 -11.02
C ALA A 13 -25.15 -17.75 -10.88
N TYR A 14 -24.95 -17.29 -9.64
CA TYR A 14 -24.18 -16.09 -9.36
C TYR A 14 -22.70 -16.43 -9.57
N GLY A 15 -22.08 -15.82 -10.59
CA GLY A 15 -20.64 -15.95 -10.83
C GLY A 15 -19.83 -15.39 -9.67
N ALA A 16 -18.68 -16.00 -9.38
CA ALA A 16 -17.73 -15.45 -8.42
C ALA A 16 -17.26 -14.06 -8.89
N PRO A 17 -17.03 -13.10 -7.98
CA PRO A 17 -16.55 -11.79 -8.37
C PRO A 17 -15.19 -11.91 -9.07
N ALA A 18 -15.06 -11.26 -10.22
CA ALA A 18 -13.77 -11.07 -10.87
C ALA A 18 -12.92 -10.17 -9.98
N TYR A 19 -11.83 -10.71 -9.43
CA TYR A 19 -10.81 -9.89 -8.79
C TYR A 19 -10.06 -9.14 -9.90
N GLY A 20 -10.07 -7.82 -9.86
CA GLY A 20 -9.21 -7.00 -10.73
C GLY A 20 -7.75 -7.26 -10.41
N TYR A 21 -6.88 -7.10 -11.41
CA TYR A 21 -5.44 -7.03 -11.16
C TYR A 21 -5.12 -5.65 -10.58
N GLU A 22 -4.34 -5.60 -9.52
CA GLU A 22 -3.80 -4.35 -8.99
C GLU A 22 -2.52 -4.02 -9.77
N GLU A 23 -2.47 -2.85 -10.41
CA GLU A 23 -1.25 -2.40 -11.08
C GLU A 23 -0.17 -2.09 -10.03
N LYS A 24 0.94 -2.85 -10.09
CA LYS A 24 2.07 -2.66 -9.19
C LYS A 24 3.14 -1.79 -9.86
N TYR A 25 3.33 -0.58 -9.33
CA TYR A 25 4.35 0.35 -9.78
C TYR A 25 5.63 0.23 -8.92
N ALA A 26 6.78 0.53 -9.52
CA ALA A 26 8.03 0.65 -8.78
C ALA A 26 8.00 1.88 -7.83
N PRO A 27 8.76 1.88 -6.72
CA PRO A 27 8.90 3.05 -5.86
C PRO A 27 9.46 4.24 -6.64
N GLN A 28 8.98 5.45 -6.35
CA GLN A 28 9.60 6.66 -6.88
C GLN A 28 10.86 7.01 -6.09
N PRO A 29 11.90 7.54 -6.74
CA PRO A 29 13.04 8.13 -6.05
C PRO A 29 12.60 9.29 -5.14
N PHE A 30 13.31 9.48 -4.04
CA PHE A 30 13.06 10.58 -3.11
C PHE A 30 14.37 11.12 -2.54
N ASP A 31 14.33 12.36 -2.08
CA ASP A 31 15.40 12.97 -1.29
C ASP A 31 14.77 13.96 -0.30
N PHE A 32 14.92 13.71 0.99
CA PHE A 32 14.43 14.60 2.04
C PHE A 32 15.42 14.71 3.19
N GLY A 33 15.30 15.80 3.96
CA GLY A 33 16.04 15.95 5.20
C GLY A 33 15.45 17.07 6.04
N TYR A 34 15.67 16.98 7.34
CA TYR A 34 15.24 17.99 8.30
C TYR A 34 16.25 18.09 9.45
N GLU A 35 16.24 19.26 10.10
CA GLU A 35 16.97 19.55 11.32
C GLU A 35 15.97 20.11 12.34
N THR A 36 16.06 19.66 13.59
CA THR A 36 15.24 20.16 14.70
C THR A 36 16.15 20.73 15.77
N ASN A 37 15.83 21.90 16.29
CA ASN A 37 16.48 22.47 17.46
C ASN A 37 15.45 22.54 18.59
N ASP A 38 15.81 22.05 19.78
CA ASP A 38 14.91 22.04 20.94
C ASP A 38 14.93 23.35 21.75
N ASN A 39 15.75 24.33 21.36
CA ASN A 39 16.04 25.57 22.09
C ASN A 39 16.72 25.39 23.46
N TYR A 40 17.12 24.18 23.82
CA TYR A 40 17.84 23.84 25.06
C TYR A 40 19.27 23.33 24.79
N GLY A 41 19.73 23.46 23.54
CA GLY A 41 21.09 23.11 23.13
C GLY A 41 21.17 21.80 22.36
N THR A 42 20.09 21.03 22.26
CA THR A 42 20.05 19.83 21.45
C THR A 42 19.59 20.17 20.04
N THR A 43 20.30 19.67 19.05
CA THR A 43 19.86 19.68 17.67
C THR A 43 19.95 18.27 17.11
N THR A 44 18.92 17.81 16.41
CA THR A 44 18.94 16.52 15.70
C THR A 44 18.80 16.76 14.20
N PHE A 45 19.42 15.91 13.39
CA PHE A 45 19.32 15.99 11.94
C PHE A 45 19.13 14.61 11.31
N ARG A 46 18.40 14.61 10.19
CA ARG A 46 18.22 13.45 9.30
C ARG A 46 18.32 13.90 7.86
N LYS A 47 19.01 13.11 7.04
CA LYS A 47 19.05 13.25 5.59
C LYS A 47 18.97 11.86 4.97
N GLU A 48 18.03 11.65 4.05
CA GLU A 48 17.87 10.37 3.36
C GLU A 48 17.49 10.55 1.90
N ASN A 49 17.96 9.62 1.07
CA ASN A 49 17.50 9.48 -0.30
C ASN A 49 17.27 8.01 -0.67
N GLY A 50 16.39 7.81 -1.64
CA GLY A 50 16.06 6.51 -2.21
C GLY A 50 16.13 6.54 -3.73
N ASP A 51 16.63 5.46 -4.33
CA ASP A 51 16.89 5.38 -5.78
C ASP A 51 15.72 4.83 -6.61
N GLY A 52 14.57 4.57 -5.98
CA GLY A 52 13.40 3.94 -6.64
C GLY A 52 13.56 2.45 -6.95
N HIS A 53 14.71 1.85 -6.61
CA HIS A 53 15.02 0.42 -6.82
C HIS A 53 15.15 -0.34 -5.50
N GLY A 54 14.71 0.28 -4.39
CA GLY A 54 14.71 -0.31 -3.05
C GLY A 54 15.97 -0.01 -2.23
N ARG A 55 16.95 0.72 -2.78
CA ARG A 55 18.08 1.22 -2.00
C ARG A 55 17.68 2.53 -1.33
N VAL A 56 17.89 2.61 -0.02
CA VAL A 56 17.77 3.83 0.77
C VAL A 56 19.07 4.04 1.53
N GLN A 57 19.57 5.27 1.56
CA GLN A 57 20.79 5.62 2.28
C GLN A 57 20.67 7.03 2.87
N GLY A 58 21.47 7.32 3.91
CA GLY A 58 21.36 8.59 4.61
C GLY A 58 22.32 8.77 5.77
N SER A 59 22.12 9.86 6.50
CA SER A 59 22.89 10.22 7.68
C SER A 59 21.97 10.77 8.77
N TYR A 60 22.35 10.45 10.00
CA TYR A 60 21.60 10.75 11.22
C TYR A 60 22.58 11.27 12.26
N GLY A 61 22.14 12.20 13.09
CA GLY A 61 22.95 12.63 14.21
C GLY A 61 22.28 13.64 15.12
N TYR A 62 22.99 13.99 16.17
CA TYR A 62 22.60 14.99 17.15
C TYR A 62 23.85 15.74 17.64
N LYS A 63 23.65 16.99 18.08
CA LYS A 63 24.64 17.85 18.75
C LYS A 63 23.99 18.51 19.96
#